data_AF-A0A842MVZ7-F1
#
_entry.id   AF-A0A842MVZ7-F1
#
_cell.length_a   1.000
_cell.length_b   1.000
_cell.length_c   1.000
_cell.angle_alpha   90.00
_cell.angle_beta   90.00
_cell.angle_gamma   90.00
#
_symmetry.space_group_name_H-M   'P 1'
#
loop_
_entity.id
_entity.type
_entity.pdbx_description
1 polymer ?
#
loop_
_entity_poly.entity_id
_entity_poly.type
_entity_poly.pdbx_seq_one_letter_code
_entity_poly.pdbx_strand_id
1 'polypeptide(L)' 'MKALVLAGGFGTRLRPLSCTRPKMLFPLANQAMLAWT' A
#
# COMPACT_ATOMS: atom_id res chain seq x y z
N MET A 1 -0.82 23.32 -2.36
CA MET A 1 0.27 22.52 -1.74
C MET A 1 0.48 21.26 -2.56
N LYS A 2 1.73 20.75 -2.65
CA LYS A 2 2.06 19.53 -3.41
C LYS A 2 2.80 18.56 -2.48
N ALA A 3 2.46 17.27 -2.57
CA ALA A 3 3.08 16.20 -1.78
C ALA A 3 3.44 15.02 -2.69
N LEU A 4 4.45 14.26 -2.30
CA LEU A 4 4.92 13.05 -2.99
C LEU A 4 4.78 11.86 -2.03
N VAL A 5 4.04 10.85 -2.44
CA VAL A 5 3.87 9.60 -1.67
C VAL A 5 4.92 8.59 -2.14
N LEU A 6 5.82 8.19 -1.24
CA LEU A 6 6.85 7.19 -1.53
C LEU A 6 6.27 5.78 -1.46
N ALA A 7 5.78 5.35 -2.63
CA ALA A 7 5.04 4.13 -2.88
C ALA A 7 5.87 2.90 -3.31
N GLY A 8 7.12 3.10 -3.73
CA GLY A 8 7.88 2.14 -4.53
C GLY A 8 8.85 1.28 -3.74
N GLY A 9 8.35 0.28 -3.00
CA GLY A 9 9.19 -0.72 -2.32
C GLY A 9 8.69 -2.15 -2.53
N PHE A 10 9.58 -3.15 -2.44
CA PHE A 10 9.31 -4.57 -2.71
C PHE A 10 8.26 -5.26 -1.79
N GLY A 11 7.65 -4.53 -0.86
CA GLY A 11 6.55 -5.05 -0.03
C GLY A 11 6.91 -6.20 0.91
N THR A 12 8.19 -6.51 1.10
CA THR A 12 8.67 -7.77 1.70
C THR A 12 8.21 -8.02 3.15
N ARG A 13 7.93 -6.96 3.91
CA ARG A 13 7.41 -7.05 5.29
C ARG A 13 5.97 -7.53 5.40
N LEU A 14 5.17 -7.37 4.33
CA LEU A 14 3.77 -7.81 4.28
C LEU A 14 3.62 -9.14 3.53
N ARG A 15 4.70 -9.87 3.28
CA ARG A 15 4.60 -11.22 2.71
C ARG A 15 3.91 -12.14 3.72
N PRO A 16 3.01 -13.04 3.27
CA PRO A 16 2.70 -13.39 1.88
C PRO A 16 1.67 -12.49 1.17
N LEU A 17 1.02 -11.57 1.88
CA LEU A 17 -0.09 -10.76 1.36
C LEU A 17 0.31 -9.83 0.20
N SER A 18 1.55 -9.34 0.23
CA SER A 18 2.12 -8.49 -0.83
C SER A 18 2.48 -9.24 -2.12
N CYS A 19 2.44 -10.58 -2.13
CA CYS A 19 2.76 -11.38 -3.32
C CYS A 19 1.64 -11.36 -4.35
N THR A 20 0.39 -11.21 -3.91
CA THR A 20 -0.80 -11.18 -4.77
C THR A 20 -1.30 -9.76 -5.03
N ARG A 21 -1.00 -8.81 -4.15
CA ARG A 21 -1.49 -7.43 -4.23
C ARG A 21 -0.43 -6.43 -3.76
N PRO A 22 -0.30 -5.25 -4.38
CA PRO A 22 0.63 -4.21 -3.92
C PRO A 22 0.30 -3.73 -2.50
N LYS A 23 1.33 -3.39 -1.72
CA LYS A 23 1.18 -2.90 -0.34
C LYS A 23 0.19 -1.72 -0.20
N MET A 24 0.20 -0.79 -1.15
CA MET A 24 -0.65 0.41 -1.08
C MET A 24 -2.12 0.14 -1.37
N LEU A 25 -2.42 -0.96 -2.07
CA LEU A 25 -3.78 -1.37 -2.38
C LEU A 25 -4.31 -2.38 -1.37
N PHE A 26 -3.57 -2.62 -0.28
CA PHE A 26 -4.02 -3.48 0.78
C PHE A 26 -5.26 -2.85 1.46
N PRO A 27 -6.36 -3.60 1.63
CA PRO A 27 -7.56 -3.06 2.23
C PRO A 27 -7.36 -2.88 3.74
N LEU A 28 -7.57 -1.65 4.20
CA LEU A 28 -7.69 -1.28 5.61
C LEU A 28 -9.11 -0.76 5.83
N ALA A 29 -9.86 -1.42 6.72
CA ALA A 29 -11.27 -1.11 6.96
C ALA A 29 -12.11 -1.03 5.65
N ASN A 30 -11.95 -2.01 4.76
CA ASN A 30 -12.59 -2.09 3.44
C ASN A 30 -12.24 -0.97 2.43
N GLN A 31 -11.23 -0.15 2.71
CA GLN A 31 -10.71 0.84 1.76
C GLN A 31 -9.22 0.64 1.50
N ALA A 32 -8.75 0.96 0.28
CA ALA A 32 -7.34 0.87 -0.04
C ALA A 32 -6.52 1.80 0.88
N MET A 33 -5.34 1.36 1.31
CA MET A 33 -4.44 2.16 2.16
C MET A 33 -4.14 3.55 1.57
N LEU A 34 -4.13 3.67 0.24
CA LEU A 34 -3.96 4.93 -0.49
C LEU A 34 -5.11 5.95 -0.28
N ALA A 35 -6.32 5.51 0.08
CA ALA A 35 -7.44 6.42 0.36
C ALA A 35 -7.26 7.18 1.69
N TRP A 36 -6.36 6.69 2.55
CA TRP A 36 -6.08 7.26 3.87
C TRP A 36 -4.87 8.18 3.89
N THR A 37 -4.14 8.29 2.77
CA THR A 37 -2.92 9.09 2.61
C THR A 37 -3.17 10.27 1.68
#